data_AF-A0A813J240-F1
#
_entry.id   AF-A0A813J240-F1
#
_cell.length_a   1.000
_cell.length_b   1.000
_cell.length_c   1.000
_cell.angle_alpha   90.00
_cell.angle_beta   90.00
_cell.angle_gamma   90.00
#
_symmetry.space_group_name_H-M   'P 1'
#
loop_
_entity.id
_entity.type
_entity.pdbx_description
1 polymer ?
#
loop_
_entity_poly.entity_id
_entity_poly.type
_entity_poly.pdbx_seq_one_letter_code
_entity_poly.pdbx_strand_id
1 'polypeptide(L)'
;MADGNDRAAYQLLREMKDAGIEANRITYHSSLGVMAQRGNYKAVWQLVDEMQTNGIHSSVALAILLRSISCRSQAAELNRIVQLLDASSKAETEEKPVMDEALFASLAEACLRCGSLDLLWERTRLYSNQNVLPKLSAPICGSMIELFGQTRKMERIMLLWDMIAAQEVMPTSMTLGCMVEALVSNRRVEEAWQLVNKTWQDPVQRSLVNTVTYLLRS
;
A
#
# COMPACT_ATOMS: atom_id res chain seq x y z
N MET A 1 1.51 9.28 30.12
CA MET A 1 2.24 8.01 30.32
C MET A 1 3.00 7.53 29.07
N ALA A 2 2.93 8.19 27.91
CA ALA A 2 3.61 7.72 26.70
C ALA A 2 5.14 7.93 26.73
N ASP A 3 5.64 9.05 27.27
CA ASP A 3 7.05 9.47 27.17
C ASP A 3 8.08 8.48 27.73
N GLY A 4 7.69 7.66 28.72
CA GLY A 4 8.56 6.67 29.36
C GLY A 4 9.03 5.54 28.43
N ASN A 5 8.20 5.14 27.46
CA ASN A 5 8.55 4.04 26.55
C ASN A 5 9.52 4.46 25.42
N ASP A 6 9.58 5.74 25.05
CA ASP A 6 10.54 6.21 24.02
C ASP A 6 11.95 6.25 24.57
N ARG A 7 12.11 6.84 25.75
CA ARG A 7 13.39 6.80 26.46
C ARG A 7 13.79 5.37 26.79
N ALA A 8 12.86 4.52 27.20
CA ALA A 8 13.16 3.11 27.46
C ALA A 8 13.59 2.36 26.20
N ALA A 9 12.93 2.54 25.05
CA ALA A 9 13.33 1.90 23.80
C ALA A 9 14.73 2.38 23.33
N TYR A 10 15.01 3.67 23.44
CA TYR A 10 16.32 4.25 23.14
C TYR A 10 17.40 3.82 24.15
N GLN A 11 17.08 3.80 25.45
CA GLN A 11 18.00 3.34 26.49
C GLN A 11 18.27 1.85 26.34
N LEU A 12 17.27 1.04 26.03
CA LEU A 12 17.47 -0.39 25.79
C LEU A 12 18.39 -0.62 24.58
N LEU A 13 18.18 0.09 23.47
CA LEU A 13 19.07 0.00 22.30
C LEU A 13 20.50 0.46 22.63
N ARG A 14 20.64 1.52 23.44
CA ARG A 14 21.94 2.04 23.87
C ARG A 14 22.64 1.12 24.86
N GLU A 15 21.92 0.58 25.83
CA GLU A 15 22.42 -0.38 26.82
C GLU A 15 22.82 -1.70 26.16
N MET A 16 22.10 -2.15 25.12
CA MET A 16 22.51 -3.30 24.31
C MET A 16 23.81 -3.02 23.56
N LYS A 17 23.93 -1.83 22.94
CA LYS A 17 25.14 -1.40 22.25
C LYS A 17 26.35 -1.26 23.19
N ASP A 18 26.13 -0.66 24.36
CA ASP A 18 27.15 -0.47 25.41
C ASP A 18 27.54 -1.82 26.06
N ALA A 19 26.62 -2.80 26.07
CA ALA A 19 26.88 -4.17 26.52
C ALA A 19 27.51 -5.07 25.44
N GLY A 20 27.74 -4.57 24.22
CA GLY A 20 28.27 -5.36 23.11
C GLY A 20 27.30 -6.44 22.59
N ILE A 21 26.00 -6.31 22.90
CA ILE A 21 24.95 -7.21 22.44
C ILE A 21 24.39 -6.65 21.14
N GLU A 22 24.57 -7.36 20.03
CA GLU A 22 23.98 -6.98 18.75
C GLU A 22 22.45 -6.94 18.87
N ALA A 23 21.88 -5.78 18.60
CA ALA A 23 20.43 -5.63 18.57
C ALA A 23 19.87 -6.48 17.42
N ASN A 24 19.12 -7.53 17.78
CA ASN A 24 18.48 -8.39 16.79
C ASN A 24 17.40 -7.64 16.00
N ARG A 25 17.09 -8.15 14.79
CA ARG A 25 16.01 -7.64 13.90
C ARG A 25 14.71 -7.32 14.64
N ILE A 26 14.34 -8.14 15.63
CA ILE A 26 13.12 -7.99 16.44
C ILE A 26 13.16 -6.70 17.28
N THR A 27 14.29 -6.36 17.89
CA THR A 27 14.44 -5.15 18.71
C THR A 27 14.28 -3.89 17.86
N TYR A 28 14.92 -3.87 16.68
CA TYR A 28 14.76 -2.77 15.73
C TYR A 28 13.32 -2.62 15.24
N HIS A 29 12.65 -3.73 14.89
CA HIS A 29 11.24 -3.68 14.46
C HIS A 29 10.31 -3.15 15.56
N SER A 30 10.50 -3.59 16.81
CA SER A 30 9.69 -3.13 17.94
C SER A 30 9.90 -1.62 18.18
N SER A 31 11.15 -1.16 18.17
CA SER A 31 11.49 0.26 18.32
C SER A 31 10.94 1.10 17.17
N LEU A 32 11.06 0.64 15.92
CA LEU A 32 10.43 1.28 14.77
C LEU A 32 8.93 1.41 14.94
N GLY A 33 8.24 0.36 15.38
CA GLY A 33 6.80 0.37 15.59
C GLY A 33 6.37 1.45 16.58
N VAL A 34 7.06 1.54 17.72
CA VAL A 34 6.74 2.54 18.76
C VAL A 34 7.02 3.97 18.28
N MET A 35 8.18 4.20 17.66
CA MET A 35 8.57 5.54 17.20
C MET A 35 7.70 6.04 16.05
N ALA A 36 7.35 5.14 15.12
CA ALA A 36 6.53 5.48 13.97
C ALA A 36 5.07 5.76 14.36
N GLN A 37 4.52 5.07 15.36
CA GLN A 37 3.20 5.39 15.93
C GLN A 37 3.13 6.80 16.55
N ARG A 38 4.26 7.31 17.04
CA ARG A 38 4.33 8.64 17.66
C ARG A 38 4.63 9.76 16.67
N GLY A 39 4.86 9.44 15.40
CA GLY A 39 5.18 10.40 14.36
C GLY A 39 6.56 11.06 14.51
N ASN A 40 7.46 10.50 15.32
CA ASN A 40 8.82 11.00 15.43
C ASN A 40 9.68 10.45 14.28
N TYR A 41 9.42 10.93 13.06
CA TYR A 41 10.11 10.45 11.86
C TYR A 41 11.62 10.69 11.90
N LYS A 42 12.10 11.73 12.61
CA LYS A 42 13.54 11.98 12.77
C LYS A 42 14.23 10.82 13.50
N ALA A 43 13.65 10.36 14.60
CA ALA A 43 14.12 9.21 15.36
C ALA A 43 14.07 7.92 14.52
N VAL A 44 12.97 7.72 13.80
CA VAL A 44 12.77 6.60 12.90
C VAL A 44 13.89 6.52 11.85
N TRP A 45 14.20 7.64 11.16
CA TRP A 45 15.24 7.66 10.13
C TRP A 45 16.64 7.39 10.68
N GLN A 46 16.97 7.89 11.87
CA GLN A 46 18.25 7.60 12.51
C GLN A 46 18.43 6.09 12.77
N LEU A 47 17.35 5.43 13.18
CA LEU A 47 17.36 4.00 13.46
C LEU A 47 17.38 3.17 12.18
N VAL A 48 16.73 3.63 11.10
CA VAL A 48 16.84 3.02 9.77
C VAL A 48 18.25 3.16 9.20
N ASP A 49 18.89 4.32 9.38
CA ASP A 49 20.28 4.52 8.97
C ASP A 49 21.21 3.58 9.76
N GLU A 50 21.00 3.42 11.08
CA GLU A 50 21.76 2.47 11.91
C GLU A 50 21.56 1.01 11.45
N MET A 51 20.33 0.62 11.08
CA MET A 51 20.07 -0.69 10.49
C MET A 51 20.84 -0.89 9.18
N GLN A 52 20.89 0.13 8.31
CA GLN A 52 21.64 0.06 7.05
C GLN A 52 23.15 -0.02 7.28
N THR A 53 23.72 0.73 8.23
CA THR A 53 25.15 0.65 8.56
C THR A 53 25.53 -0.71 9.12
N ASN A 54 24.60 -1.39 9.79
CA ASN A 54 24.78 -2.74 10.31
C ASN A 54 24.47 -3.81 9.25
N GLY A 55 24.18 -3.44 8.00
CA GLY A 55 23.86 -4.36 6.91
C GLY A 55 22.48 -5.02 7.01
N ILE A 56 21.63 -4.60 7.95
CA ILE A 56 20.33 -5.21 8.21
C ILE A 56 19.29 -4.57 7.28
N HIS A 57 18.96 -5.28 6.20
CA HIS A 57 17.79 -4.95 5.38
C HIS A 57 16.61 -5.87 5.73
N SER A 58 15.44 -5.26 5.93
CA SER A 58 14.26 -5.98 6.40
C SER A 58 12.99 -5.47 5.72
N SER A 59 12.29 -6.37 5.03
CA SER A 59 10.94 -6.12 4.50
C SER A 59 9.95 -5.77 5.61
N VAL A 60 10.10 -6.37 6.79
CA VAL A 60 9.26 -6.09 7.97
C VAL A 60 9.45 -4.65 8.45
N ALA A 61 10.67 -4.13 8.47
CA ALA A 61 10.94 -2.74 8.83
C ALA A 61 10.25 -1.78 7.85
N LEU A 62 10.39 -2.03 6.53
CA LEU A 62 9.72 -1.24 5.50
C LEU A 62 8.19 -1.30 5.64
N ALA A 63 7.61 -2.48 5.94
CA ALA A 63 6.18 -2.62 6.16
C ALA A 63 5.71 -1.82 7.40
N ILE A 64 6.48 -1.81 8.49
CA ILE A 64 6.18 -1.00 9.69
C ILE A 64 6.19 0.49 9.34
N LEU A 65 7.20 0.96 8.59
CA LEU A 65 7.30 2.34 8.14
C LEU A 65 6.10 2.72 7.26
N LEU A 66 5.72 1.88 6.30
CA LEU A 66 4.57 2.11 5.43
C LEU A 66 3.26 2.15 6.22
N ARG A 67 3.07 1.24 7.19
CA ARG A 67 1.88 1.22 8.03
C ARG A 67 1.76 2.45 8.94
N SER A 68 2.88 3.07 9.31
CA SER A 68 2.90 4.30 10.09
C SER A 68 2.38 5.51 9.33
N ILE A 69 2.39 5.44 7.99
CA ILE A 69 1.87 6.52 7.16
C ILE A 69 0.36 6.59 7.31
N SER A 70 -0.10 7.70 7.84
CA SER A 70 -1.51 7.89 8.21
C SER A 70 -2.22 9.01 7.45
N CYS A 71 -1.49 9.94 6.83
CA CYS A 71 -2.11 11.10 6.19
C CYS A 71 -1.33 11.66 4.98
N ARG A 72 -2.00 12.51 4.19
CA ARG A 72 -1.44 13.14 2.97
C ARG A 72 -0.21 14.02 3.22
N SER A 73 -0.09 14.65 4.38
CA SER A 73 1.08 15.48 4.69
C SER A 73 2.37 14.67 4.81
N GLN A 74 2.29 13.35 4.97
CA GLN A 74 3.43 12.44 5.06
C GLN A 74 3.85 11.88 3.68
N ALA A 75 3.38 12.45 2.57
CA ALA A 75 3.78 12.02 1.23
C ALA A 75 5.31 12.12 0.99
N ALA A 76 5.99 13.05 1.66
CA ALA A 76 7.45 13.14 1.63
C ALA A 76 8.11 11.91 2.29
N GLU A 77 7.58 11.46 3.43
CA GLU A 77 8.03 10.26 4.13
C GLU A 77 7.79 9.00 3.30
N LEU A 78 6.61 8.91 2.67
CA LEU A 78 6.30 7.84 1.71
C LEU A 78 7.33 7.76 0.59
N ASN A 79 7.63 8.89 -0.06
CA ASN A 79 8.63 8.93 -1.14
C ASN A 79 10.00 8.49 -0.65
N ARG A 80 10.39 8.88 0.57
CA ARG A 80 11.68 8.48 1.15
C ARG A 80 11.74 6.99 1.46
N ILE A 81 10.66 6.41 2.00
CA ILE A 81 10.56 4.96 2.24
C ILE A 81 10.63 4.20 0.91
N VAL A 82 9.99 4.73 -0.12
CA VAL A 82 9.99 4.14 -1.46
C VAL A 82 11.37 4.21 -2.12
N GLN A 83 12.11 5.30 -1.92
CA GLN A 83 13.52 5.39 -2.35
C GLN A 83 14.40 4.37 -1.62
N LEU A 84 14.18 4.16 -0.32
CA LEU A 84 14.88 3.12 0.43
C LEU A 84 14.56 1.72 -0.09
N LEU A 85 13.31 1.45 -0.41
CA LEU A 85 12.90 0.19 -1.02
C LEU A 85 13.63 -0.03 -2.35
N ASP A 86 13.73 1.00 -3.19
CA ASP A 86 14.44 0.90 -4.48
C ASP A 86 15.95 0.71 -4.28
N ALA A 87 16.56 1.45 -3.35
CA ALA A 87 17.98 1.33 -3.03
C ALA A 87 18.31 -0.07 -2.49
N SER A 88 17.52 -0.56 -1.53
CA SER A 88 17.68 -1.91 -0.97
C SER A 88 17.37 -3.01 -1.99
N SER A 89 16.51 -2.74 -2.98
CA SER A 89 16.28 -3.68 -4.08
C SER A 89 17.46 -3.80 -5.07
N LYS A 90 18.33 -2.78 -5.14
CA LYS A 90 19.49 -2.74 -6.05
C LYS A 90 20.79 -3.17 -5.39
N ALA A 91 20.83 -3.25 -4.06
CA ALA A 91 22.00 -3.71 -3.32
C ALA A 91 22.29 -5.19 -3.62
N GLU A 92 23.54 -5.52 -3.92
CA GLU A 92 24.06 -6.88 -4.11
C GLU A 92 24.37 -7.56 -2.77
N THR A 93 23.53 -7.35 -1.76
CA THR A 93 23.69 -7.97 -0.43
C THR A 93 22.85 -9.24 -0.30
N GLU A 94 23.35 -10.22 0.43
CA GLU A 94 22.70 -11.54 0.63
C GLU A 94 21.33 -11.43 1.35
N GLU A 95 21.11 -10.38 2.14
CA GLU A 95 19.86 -10.13 2.88
C GLU A 95 18.94 -9.10 2.18
N LYS A 96 18.60 -9.31 0.91
CA LYS A 96 17.71 -8.40 0.17
C LYS A 96 16.27 -8.44 0.72
N PRO A 97 15.60 -7.29 0.94
CA PRO A 97 14.20 -7.30 1.32
C PRO A 97 13.37 -7.84 0.15
N VAL A 98 12.74 -9.00 0.38
CA VAL A 98 11.82 -9.60 -0.59
C VAL A 98 10.55 -8.76 -0.60
N MET A 99 10.14 -8.32 -1.79
CA MET A 99 8.82 -7.73 -1.97
C MET A 99 7.79 -8.86 -1.98
N ASP A 100 7.16 -9.06 -0.82
CA ASP A 100 6.05 -9.98 -0.66
C ASP A 100 4.70 -9.26 -0.81
N GLU A 101 3.62 -10.05 -0.84
CA GLU A 101 2.25 -9.54 -0.96
C GLU A 101 1.89 -8.59 0.19
N ALA A 102 2.40 -8.84 1.40
CA ALA A 102 2.12 -8.05 2.59
C ALA A 102 2.80 -6.66 2.57
N LEU A 103 4.05 -6.60 2.13
CA LEU A 103 4.80 -5.36 1.95
C LEU A 103 4.18 -4.51 0.84
N PHE A 104 3.79 -5.14 -0.27
CA PHE A 104 3.13 -4.45 -1.37
C PHE A 104 1.73 -3.93 -0.95
N ALA A 105 0.94 -4.73 -0.23
CA ALA A 105 -0.34 -4.27 0.30
C ALA A 105 -0.17 -3.07 1.26
N SER A 106 0.86 -3.11 2.11
CA SER A 106 1.19 -1.99 3.00
C SER A 106 1.60 -0.73 2.21
N LEU A 107 2.35 -0.90 1.12
CA LEU A 107 2.72 0.20 0.21
C LEU A 107 1.49 0.79 -0.47
N ALA A 108 0.61 -0.07 -0.99
CA ALA A 108 -0.62 0.36 -1.65
C ALA A 108 -1.53 1.14 -0.71
N GLU A 109 -1.74 0.65 0.52
CA GLU A 109 -2.54 1.35 1.52
C GLU A 109 -1.92 2.70 1.91
N ALA A 110 -0.60 2.77 2.09
CA ALA A 110 0.10 4.02 2.36
C ALA A 110 -0.05 5.03 1.21
N CYS A 111 0.11 4.59 -0.05
CA CYS A 111 -0.10 5.43 -1.23
C CYS A 111 -1.54 5.95 -1.33
N LEU A 112 -2.53 5.10 -1.04
CA LEU A 112 -3.94 5.49 -1.02
C LEU A 112 -4.21 6.57 0.04
N ARG A 113 -3.69 6.39 1.27
CA ARG A 113 -3.79 7.38 2.35
C ARG A 113 -3.10 8.70 2.01
N CYS A 114 -1.96 8.64 1.31
CA CYS A 114 -1.25 9.84 0.86
C CYS A 114 -1.84 10.48 -0.41
N GLY A 115 -2.73 9.80 -1.12
CA GLY A 115 -3.21 10.23 -2.43
C GLY A 115 -2.14 10.15 -3.54
N SER A 116 -1.05 9.42 -3.31
CA SER A 116 0.07 9.24 -4.25
C SER A 116 -0.25 8.17 -5.30
N LEU A 117 -1.34 8.37 -6.04
CA LEU A 117 -1.89 7.39 -6.99
C LEU A 117 -0.96 7.11 -8.18
N ASP A 118 -0.23 8.13 -8.66
CA ASP A 118 0.72 7.98 -9.75
C ASP A 118 1.84 7.01 -9.37
N LEU A 119 2.36 7.13 -8.14
CA LEU A 119 3.37 6.22 -7.60
C LEU A 119 2.82 4.80 -7.45
N LEU A 120 1.62 4.66 -6.89
CA LEU A 120 0.97 3.34 -6.76
C LEU A 120 0.77 2.65 -8.12
N TRP A 121 0.34 3.41 -9.13
CA TRP A 121 0.14 2.90 -10.49
C TRP A 121 1.44 2.39 -11.11
N GLU A 122 2.50 3.21 -11.04
CA GLU A 122 3.81 2.84 -11.57
C GLU A 122 4.33 1.57 -10.90
N ARG A 123 4.21 1.48 -9.57
CA ARG A 123 4.61 0.30 -8.81
C ARG A 123 3.83 -0.93 -9.21
N THR A 124 2.51 -0.83 -9.26
CA THR A 124 1.64 -1.93 -9.68
C THR A 124 2.04 -2.47 -11.05
N ARG A 125 2.35 -1.58 -12.00
CA ARG A 125 2.80 -1.97 -13.35
C ARG A 125 4.18 -2.64 -13.35
N LEU A 126 5.13 -2.13 -12.56
CA LEU A 126 6.45 -2.73 -12.43
C LEU A 126 6.36 -4.18 -11.90
N TYR A 127 5.55 -4.42 -10.88
CA TYR A 127 5.35 -5.77 -10.34
C TYR A 127 4.56 -6.67 -11.30
N SER A 128 3.57 -6.11 -12.00
CA SER A 128 2.86 -6.82 -13.06
C SER A 128 3.80 -7.39 -14.13
N ASN A 129 4.75 -6.56 -14.59
CA ASN A 129 5.71 -6.95 -15.63
C ASN A 129 6.77 -7.98 -15.18
N GLN A 130 6.97 -8.15 -13.86
CA GLN A 130 7.95 -9.09 -13.33
C GLN A 130 7.36 -10.51 -13.14
N ASN A 131 6.13 -10.77 -13.60
CA ASN A 131 5.35 -12.00 -13.36
C ASN A 131 5.15 -12.36 -11.87
N VAL A 132 5.63 -11.51 -10.97
CA VAL A 132 5.29 -11.50 -9.55
C VAL A 132 4.18 -10.48 -9.41
N LEU A 133 3.00 -10.80 -9.93
CA LEU A 133 1.82 -10.00 -9.64
C LEU A 133 1.44 -10.25 -8.18
N PRO A 134 1.62 -9.29 -7.25
CA PRO A 134 0.97 -9.39 -5.97
C PRO A 134 -0.53 -9.46 -6.25
N LYS A 135 -1.23 -10.43 -5.65
CA LYS A 135 -2.69 -10.45 -5.69
C LYS A 135 -3.17 -9.15 -5.05
N LEU A 136 -3.55 -8.20 -5.88
CA LEU A 136 -4.15 -6.97 -5.41
C LEU A 136 -5.47 -7.36 -4.76
N SER A 137 -5.61 -7.05 -3.48
CA SER A 137 -6.88 -7.30 -2.80
C SER A 137 -7.96 -6.43 -3.46
N ALA A 138 -9.14 -7.01 -3.65
CA ALA A 138 -10.28 -6.30 -4.25
C ALA A 138 -10.60 -4.93 -3.58
N PRO A 139 -10.38 -4.73 -2.26
CA PRO A 139 -10.48 -3.42 -1.62
C PRO A 139 -9.48 -2.38 -2.14
N ILE A 140 -8.20 -2.76 -2.32
CA ILE A 140 -7.17 -1.85 -2.85
C ILE A 140 -7.55 -1.42 -4.27
N CYS A 141 -8.01 -2.36 -5.10
CA CYS A 141 -8.52 -2.07 -6.43
C CYS A 141 -9.72 -1.11 -6.39
N GLY A 142 -10.68 -1.34 -5.49
CA GLY A 142 -11.85 -0.45 -5.32
C GLY A 142 -11.43 0.98 -4.98
N SER A 143 -10.55 1.14 -3.98
CA SER A 143 -10.03 2.46 -3.60
C SER A 143 -9.21 3.13 -4.70
N MET A 144 -8.43 2.37 -5.48
CA MET A 144 -7.72 2.90 -6.65
C MET A 144 -8.70 3.40 -7.71
N ILE A 145 -9.74 2.62 -8.04
CA ILE A 145 -10.76 3.00 -9.02
C ILE A 145 -11.51 4.26 -8.58
N GLU A 146 -11.94 4.33 -7.33
CA GLU A 146 -12.63 5.49 -6.76
C GLU A 146 -11.77 6.76 -6.87
N LEU A 147 -10.52 6.69 -6.42
CA LEU A 147 -9.60 7.83 -6.42
C LEU A 147 -9.15 8.22 -7.84
N PHE A 148 -8.98 7.26 -8.76
CA PHE A 148 -8.74 7.57 -10.17
C PHE A 148 -9.97 8.17 -10.86
N GLY A 149 -11.18 7.75 -10.46
CA GLY A 149 -12.45 8.30 -10.92
C GLY A 149 -12.54 9.80 -10.64
N GLN A 150 -12.15 10.23 -9.43
CA GLN A 150 -12.09 11.63 -9.02
C GLN A 150 -11.06 12.45 -9.83
N THR A 151 -9.98 11.82 -10.30
CA THR A 151 -8.92 12.48 -11.09
C THR A 151 -9.13 12.39 -12.60
N ARG A 152 -10.27 11.85 -13.06
CA ARG A 152 -10.64 11.66 -14.48
C ARG A 152 -9.62 10.89 -15.32
N LYS A 153 -8.79 10.05 -14.71
CA LYS A 153 -7.77 9.23 -15.39
C LYS A 153 -8.38 7.92 -15.91
N MET A 154 -9.35 8.03 -16.82
CA MET A 154 -10.19 6.89 -17.26
C MET A 154 -9.40 5.73 -17.88
N GLU A 155 -8.35 6.02 -18.65
CA GLU A 155 -7.50 4.98 -19.27
C GLU A 155 -6.90 4.03 -18.22
N ARG A 156 -6.45 4.58 -17.09
CA ARG A 156 -5.85 3.77 -16.01
C ARG A 156 -6.90 2.94 -15.26
N ILE A 157 -8.11 3.46 -15.14
CA ILE A 157 -9.24 2.73 -14.54
C ILE A 157 -9.59 1.49 -15.37
N MET A 158 -9.67 1.65 -16.70
CA MET A 158 -9.96 0.52 -17.60
C MET A 158 -8.84 -0.52 -17.56
N LEU A 159 -7.58 -0.10 -17.64
CA LEU A 159 -6.44 -1.01 -17.53
C LEU A 159 -6.44 -1.77 -16.18
N LEU A 160 -6.76 -1.10 -15.08
CA LEU A 160 -6.88 -1.75 -13.78
C LEU A 160 -8.03 -2.76 -13.75
N TRP A 161 -9.16 -2.45 -14.38
CA TRP A 161 -10.31 -3.35 -14.48
C TRP A 161 -9.97 -4.61 -15.29
N ASP A 162 -9.26 -4.46 -16.39
CA ASP A 162 -8.79 -5.57 -17.21
C ASP A 162 -7.79 -6.44 -16.44
N MET A 163 -6.91 -5.83 -15.63
CA MET A 163 -6.02 -6.57 -14.73
C MET A 163 -6.80 -7.41 -13.71
N ILE A 164 -7.83 -6.86 -13.07
CA ILE A 164 -8.67 -7.59 -12.10
C ILE A 164 -9.32 -8.81 -12.77
N ALA A 165 -9.86 -8.62 -13.98
CA ALA A 165 -10.47 -9.69 -14.75
C ALA A 165 -9.45 -10.77 -15.16
N ALA A 166 -8.25 -10.36 -15.58
CA ALA A 166 -7.17 -11.27 -15.97
C ALA A 166 -6.60 -12.08 -14.80
N GLN A 167 -6.67 -11.56 -13.57
CA GLN A 167 -6.23 -12.27 -12.37
C GLN A 167 -7.29 -13.21 -11.78
N GLU A 168 -8.45 -13.33 -12.41
CA GLU A 168 -9.62 -14.04 -11.86
C GLU A 168 -9.99 -13.57 -10.43
N VAL A 169 -9.60 -12.35 -10.06
CA VAL A 169 -9.96 -11.76 -8.78
C VAL A 169 -11.40 -11.31 -8.91
N MET A 170 -12.30 -12.06 -8.27
CA MET A 170 -13.72 -11.69 -8.24
C MET A 170 -13.87 -10.29 -7.64
N PRO A 171 -14.38 -9.31 -8.42
CA PRO A 171 -14.63 -7.98 -7.90
C PRO A 171 -15.62 -8.09 -6.74
N THR A 172 -15.45 -7.26 -5.71
CA THR A 172 -16.47 -7.15 -4.66
C THR A 172 -17.59 -6.23 -5.12
N SER A 173 -18.74 -6.26 -4.45
CA SER A 173 -19.83 -5.30 -4.69
C SER A 173 -19.37 -3.85 -4.55
N MET A 174 -18.41 -3.60 -3.65
CA MET A 174 -17.76 -2.30 -3.48
C MET A 174 -16.92 -1.93 -4.71
N THR A 175 -16.05 -2.83 -5.18
CA THR A 175 -15.19 -2.59 -6.36
C THR A 175 -16.03 -2.33 -7.62
N LEU A 176 -17.13 -3.08 -7.80
CA LEU A 176 -18.08 -2.87 -8.90
C LEU A 176 -18.79 -1.51 -8.77
N GLY A 177 -19.22 -1.14 -7.56
CA GLY A 177 -19.81 0.17 -7.27
C GLY A 177 -18.88 1.33 -7.62
N CYS A 178 -17.63 1.28 -7.17
CA CYS A 178 -16.61 2.29 -7.48
C CYS A 178 -16.38 2.42 -9.00
N MET A 179 -16.40 1.30 -9.75
CA MET A 179 -16.23 1.30 -11.20
C MET A 179 -17.42 1.96 -11.92
N VAL A 180 -18.65 1.64 -11.50
CA VAL A 180 -19.87 2.25 -12.03
C VAL A 180 -19.87 3.76 -11.74
N GLU A 181 -19.54 4.16 -10.52
CA GLU A 181 -19.44 5.57 -10.13
C GLU A 181 -18.40 6.32 -10.96
N ALA A 182 -17.23 5.72 -11.16
CA ALA A 182 -16.18 6.29 -12.00
C ALA A 182 -16.65 6.47 -13.45
N LEU A 183 -17.34 5.50 -14.03
CA LEU A 183 -17.89 5.58 -15.39
C LEU A 183 -18.97 6.68 -15.50
N VAL A 184 -19.90 6.73 -14.56
CA VAL A 184 -20.98 7.73 -14.53
C VAL A 184 -20.41 9.15 -14.36
N SER A 185 -19.50 9.34 -13.41
CA SER A 185 -18.85 10.63 -13.13
C SER A 185 -18.02 11.14 -14.31
N ASN A 186 -17.53 10.23 -15.17
CA ASN A 186 -16.81 10.55 -16.40
C ASN A 186 -17.71 10.57 -17.66
N ARG A 187 -19.03 10.65 -17.50
CA ARG A 187 -20.04 10.72 -18.59
C ARG A 187 -20.09 9.50 -19.51
N ARG A 188 -19.54 8.35 -19.09
CA ARG A 188 -19.58 7.06 -19.80
C ARG A 188 -20.70 6.18 -19.28
N VAL A 189 -21.91 6.73 -19.23
CA VAL A 189 -23.08 6.07 -18.60
C VAL A 189 -23.46 4.79 -19.34
N GLU A 190 -23.32 4.76 -20.66
CA GLU A 190 -23.65 3.59 -21.47
C GLU A 190 -22.76 2.38 -21.11
N GLU A 191 -21.47 2.61 -20.91
CA GLU A 191 -20.53 1.57 -20.50
C GLU A 191 -20.77 1.10 -19.07
N ALA A 192 -21.18 2.02 -18.18
CA ALA A 192 -21.62 1.67 -16.83
C ALA A 192 -22.82 0.71 -16.87
N TRP A 193 -23.79 1.01 -17.73
CA TRP A 193 -24.98 0.17 -17.93
C TRP A 193 -24.63 -1.19 -18.50
N GLN A 194 -23.76 -1.24 -19.52
CA GLN A 194 -23.29 -2.48 -20.11
C GLN A 194 -22.56 -3.36 -19.09
N LEU A 195 -21.72 -2.77 -18.24
CA LEU A 195 -21.00 -3.49 -17.18
C LEU A 195 -21.97 -4.10 -16.16
N VAL A 196 -22.95 -3.32 -15.69
CA VAL A 196 -23.98 -3.81 -14.75
C VAL A 196 -24.83 -4.90 -15.40
N ASN A 197 -25.22 -4.75 -16.66
CA ASN A 197 -26.01 -5.75 -17.36
C ASN A 197 -25.22 -7.05 -17.56
N LYS A 198 -23.92 -6.96 -17.91
CA LYS A 198 -23.03 -8.12 -18.05
C LYS A 198 -22.87 -8.85 -16.71
N THR A 199 -22.63 -8.12 -15.62
CA THR A 199 -22.50 -8.72 -14.27
C THR A 199 -23.82 -9.29 -13.75
N TRP A 200 -24.97 -8.73 -14.14
CA TRP A 200 -26.29 -9.26 -13.79
C TRP A 200 -26.64 -10.55 -14.52
N GLN A 201 -26.20 -10.69 -15.76
CA GLN A 201 -26.43 -11.89 -16.58
C GLN A 201 -25.55 -13.07 -16.13
N ASP A 202 -24.41 -12.81 -15.50
CA ASP A 202 -23.54 -13.83 -14.93
C ASP A 202 -24.12 -14.33 -13.58
N PRO A 203 -24.53 -15.60 -13.45
CA PRO A 203 -25.15 -16.12 -12.24
C PRO A 203 -24.22 -16.13 -11.01
N VAL A 204 -22.90 -16.09 -11.21
CA VAL A 204 -21.90 -16.04 -10.13
C VAL A 204 -21.66 -14.60 -9.66
N GLN A 205 -21.75 -13.62 -10.57
CA GLN A 205 -21.50 -12.21 -10.28
C GLN A 205 -22.76 -11.40 -9.98
N ARG A 206 -23.95 -11.98 -10.23
CA ARG A 206 -25.24 -11.32 -9.99
C ARG A 206 -25.42 -10.84 -8.55
N SER A 207 -24.86 -11.56 -7.57
CA SER A 207 -24.89 -11.18 -6.14
C SER A 207 -23.99 -9.99 -5.79
N LEU A 208 -23.19 -9.48 -6.73
CA LEU A 208 -22.38 -8.27 -6.56
C LEU A 208 -23.19 -7.01 -6.89
N VAL A 209 -24.27 -7.14 -7.67
CA VAL A 209 -25.18 -6.05 -8.06
C VAL A 209 -26.18 -5.79 -6.92
N ASN A 210 -25.71 -5.11 -5.88
CA ASN A 210 -26.49 -4.80 -4.67
C ASN A 210 -27.00 -3.35 -4.67
N THR A 211 -27.91 -3.01 -3.76
CA THR A 211 -28.56 -1.69 -3.63
C THR A 211 -27.61 -0.48 -3.63
N VAL A 212 -26.33 -0.66 -3.26
CA VAL A 212 -25.29 0.39 -3.32
C VAL A 212 -25.02 0.85 -4.77
N THR A 213 -25.07 -0.05 -5.76
CA THR A 213 -24.99 0.33 -7.20
C THR A 213 -26.19 1.15 -7.66
N TYR A 214 -27.34 1.01 -6.99
CA TYR A 214 -28.57 1.76 -7.27
C TYR A 214 -28.67 3.08 -6.48
N LEU A 215 -28.04 3.18 -5.30
CA LEU A 215 -28.09 4.36 -4.42
C LEU A 215 -27.21 5.53 -4.89
N LEU A 216 -26.22 5.30 -5.75
CA LEU A 216 -25.47 6.38 -6.42
C LEU A 216 -26.30 7.19 -7.44
N ARG A 217 -27.62 6.96 -7.47
CA ARG A 217 -28.59 7.63 -8.35
C ARG A 217 -29.62 8.49 -7.59
N SER A 218 -29.40 8.82 -6.32
CA SER A 218 -30.23 9.80 -5.58
C SER A 218 -29.45 11.05 -5.20
#